data_AF-A0AAW2UW55-F1
#
_entry.id   AF-A0AAW2UW55-F1
#
_cell.length_a   1.000
_cell.length_b   1.000
_cell.length_c   1.000
_cell.angle_alpha   90.00
_cell.angle_beta   90.00
_cell.angle_gamma   90.00
#
_symmetry.space_group_name_H-M   'P 1'
#
loop_
_entity.id
_entity.type
_entity.pdbx_description
1 polymer ?
#
loop_
_entity_poly.entity_id
_entity_poly.type
_entity_poly.pdbx_seq_one_letter_code
_entity_poly.pdbx_strand_id
1 'polypeptide(L)'
;MQPTSHGRKFCNFTRDFTETYPAFAWLKCKEGMDCEKLLRGHKILTRSGRRFGSGAEYVRISILSRDEEFDLFLKRLSAVHGN
;
A
#
# COMPACT_ATOMS: atom_id res chain seq x y z
N MET A 1 -0.85 -0.34 -16.98
CA MET A 1 -0.54 0.37 -15.71
C MET A 1 0.96 0.54 -15.67
N GLN A 2 1.50 1.70 -16.03
CA GLN A 2 2.96 1.90 -15.99
C GLN A 2 3.42 2.01 -14.54
N PRO A 3 4.53 1.38 -14.15
CA PRO A 3 5.10 1.58 -12.83
C PRO A 3 5.52 3.04 -12.74
N THR A 4 5.01 3.77 -11.74
CA THR A 4 5.49 5.11 -11.46
C THR A 4 6.96 5.00 -11.03
N SER A 5 7.87 5.35 -11.93
CA SER A 5 9.29 5.47 -11.60
C SER A 5 9.44 6.63 -10.62
N HIS A 6 9.42 6.35 -9.33
CA HIS A 6 9.73 7.33 -8.30
C HIS A 6 11.24 7.61 -8.41
N GLY A 7 11.59 8.63 -9.21
CA GLY A 7 12.99 8.93 -9.52
C GLY A 7 13.80 9.24 -8.26
N ARG A 8 15.05 8.77 -8.22
CA ARG A 8 16.00 9.05 -7.13
C ARG A 8 16.05 10.55 -6.84
N LYS A 9 16.06 10.91 -5.56
CA LYS A 9 16.16 12.30 -5.09
C LYS A 9 17.41 12.48 -4.25
N PHE A 10 18.06 13.64 -4.36
CA PHE A 10 19.21 13.94 -3.52
C PHE A 10 18.75 14.18 -2.08
N CYS A 11 19.37 13.47 -1.14
CA CYS A 11 19.10 13.59 0.29
C CYS A 11 20.25 14.35 0.96
N ASN A 12 19.92 15.51 1.56
CA ASN A 12 20.93 16.35 2.23
C ASN A 12 21.54 15.69 3.47
N PHE A 13 20.81 14.76 4.11
CA PHE A 13 21.30 14.04 5.29
C PHE A 13 22.35 13.00 4.93
N THR A 14 22.06 12.12 3.96
CA THR A 14 23.01 11.07 3.51
C THR A 14 24.06 11.61 2.54
N ARG A 15 23.84 12.81 1.97
CA ARG A 15 24.68 13.43 0.92
C ARG A 15 24.76 12.62 -0.37
N ASP A 16 23.69 11.88 -0.69
CA ASP A 16 23.62 11.01 -1.86
C ASP A 16 22.20 10.98 -2.47
N PHE A 17 22.07 10.43 -3.67
CA PHE A 17 20.80 10.14 -4.32
C PHE A 17 20.15 8.89 -3.74
N THR A 18 18.96 9.05 -3.15
CA THR A 18 18.20 7.96 -2.53
C THR A 18 16.90 7.67 -3.28
N GLU A 19 16.47 6.42 -3.21
CA GLU A 19 15.13 5.99 -3.64
C GLU A 19 14.06 6.32 -2.59
N THR A 20 12.80 6.11 -2.95
CA THR A 20 11.68 6.31 -2.03
C THR A 20 11.47 5.06 -1.19
N TYR A 21 11.55 5.22 0.14
CA TYR A 21 11.27 4.16 1.12
C TYR A 21 10.08 4.57 1.99
N PRO A 22 8.84 4.47 1.48
CA PRO A 22 7.67 4.93 2.22
C PRO A 22 7.36 3.99 3.39
N ALA A 23 6.77 4.52 4.46
CA ALA A 23 6.29 3.72 5.59
C ALA A 23 4.94 3.03 5.29
N PHE A 24 4.20 3.54 4.31
CA PHE A 24 2.86 3.09 4.00
C PHE A 24 2.65 2.91 2.50
N ALA A 25 1.95 1.85 2.12
CA ALA A 25 1.35 1.73 0.81
C ALA A 25 -0.05 2.38 0.82
N TRP A 26 -0.31 3.23 -0.18
CA TRP A 26 -1.62 3.82 -0.43
C TRP A 26 -2.22 3.19 -1.67
N LEU A 27 -3.23 2.34 -1.50
CA LEU A 27 -3.81 1.55 -2.59
C LEU A 27 -5.22 2.03 -2.91
N LYS A 28 -5.56 2.03 -4.20
CA LYS A 28 -6.92 2.29 -4.71
C LYS A 28 -7.49 1.00 -5.33
N CYS A 29 -8.69 0.59 -4.95
CA CYS A 29 -9.45 -0.47 -5.61
C CYS A 29 -10.23 0.09 -6.80
N LYS A 30 -10.82 -0.82 -7.61
CA LYS A 30 -11.77 -0.43 -8.66
C LYS A 30 -12.90 0.41 -8.07
N GLU A 31 -13.44 1.31 -8.89
CA GLU A 31 -14.52 2.20 -8.47
C GLU A 31 -15.74 1.41 -7.97
N GLY A 32 -16.39 1.94 -6.93
CA GLY A 32 -17.54 1.29 -6.29
C GLY A 32 -17.20 0.18 -5.29
N MET A 33 -15.92 -0.22 -5.15
CA MET A 33 -15.50 -1.21 -4.16
C MET A 33 -15.12 -0.58 -2.81
N ASP A 34 -15.55 -1.20 -1.71
CA ASP A 34 -14.99 -0.95 -0.38
C ASP A 34 -13.69 -1.77 -0.22
N CYS A 35 -12.54 -1.09 -0.39
CA CYS A 35 -11.23 -1.74 -0.31
C CYS A 35 -10.98 -2.39 1.05
N GLU A 36 -11.39 -1.74 2.15
CA GLU A 36 -11.14 -2.25 3.50
C GLU A 36 -11.91 -3.56 3.71
N LYS A 37 -13.15 -3.61 3.21
CA LYS A 37 -13.96 -4.84 3.25
C LYS A 37 -13.38 -5.95 2.37
N LEU A 38 -12.96 -5.63 1.14
CA LEU A 38 -12.33 -6.59 0.21
C LEU A 38 -11.09 -7.23 0.84
N LEU A 39 -10.14 -6.40 1.27
CA LEU A 39 -8.85 -6.87 1.81
C LEU A 39 -9.02 -7.62 3.14
N ARG A 40 -9.99 -7.22 3.98
CA ARG A 40 -10.34 -7.97 5.18
C ARG A 40 -10.78 -9.40 4.87
N GLY A 41 -11.49 -9.62 3.76
CA GLY A 41 -11.86 -10.96 3.28
C GLY A 41 -10.65 -11.86 2.98
N HIS A 42 -9.54 -11.25 2.57
CA HIS A 42 -8.26 -11.92 2.34
C HIS A 42 -7.33 -11.93 3.58
N LYS A 43 -7.86 -11.64 4.77
CA LYS A 43 -7.10 -11.55 6.03
C LYS A 43 -6.00 -10.48 5.99
N ILE A 44 -6.22 -9.39 5.25
CA ILE A 44 -5.35 -8.22 5.24
C ILE A 44 -6.05 -7.10 5.99
N LEU A 45 -5.47 -6.68 7.12
CA LEU A 45 -5.99 -5.58 7.92
C LEU A 45 -5.41 -4.26 7.41
N THR A 46 -6.28 -3.32 7.07
CA THR A 46 -5.89 -2.00 6.56
C THR A 46 -6.56 -0.88 7.35
N ARG A 47 -6.27 0.37 6.98
CA ARG A 47 -7.04 1.53 7.43
C ARG A 47 -7.76 2.14 6.23
N SER A 48 -9.09 2.18 6.29
CA SER A 48 -9.90 2.84 5.24
C SER A 48 -9.45 4.29 5.00
N GLY A 49 -9.43 4.69 3.72
CA GLY A 49 -9.18 6.04 3.24
C GLY A 49 -10.15 7.08 3.81
N ARG A 50 -11.37 6.66 4.21
CA ARG A 50 -12.36 7.52 4.88
C ARG A 50 -11.82 8.18 6.14
N ARG A 51 -10.89 7.53 6.84
CA ARG A 51 -10.24 8.07 8.05
C ARG A 51 -9.25 9.21 7.74
N PHE A 52 -8.92 9.41 6.47
CA PHE A 52 -7.93 10.36 5.98
C PHE A 52 -8.53 11.32 4.93
N GLY A 53 -9.87 11.45 4.89
CA GLY A 53 -10.56 12.32 3.94
C GLY A 53 -10.61 11.81 2.49
N SER A 54 -10.31 10.53 2.25
CA SER A 54 -10.44 9.88 0.95
C SER A 54 -11.65 8.95 0.88
N GLY A 55 -11.99 8.46 -0.31
CA GLY A 55 -13.11 7.52 -0.51
C GLY A 55 -12.88 6.11 0.08
N ALA A 56 -13.93 5.28 0.01
CA ALA A 56 -13.90 3.89 0.52
C ALA A 56 -13.07 2.96 -0.36
N GLU A 57 -12.84 3.37 -1.61
CA GLU A 57 -11.98 2.74 -2.59
C GLU A 57 -10.49 2.94 -2.29
N TYR A 58 -10.13 3.64 -1.22
CA TYR A 58 -8.74 3.79 -0.77
C TYR A 58 -8.48 3.10 0.55
N VAL A 59 -7.27 2.59 0.71
CA VAL A 59 -6.73 2.08 1.98
C VAL A 59 -5.28 2.47 2.17
N ARG A 60 -4.90 2.60 3.44
CA ARG A 60 -3.51 2.68 3.90
C ARG A 60 -3.08 1.36 4.53
N ILE A 61 -1.91 0.87 4.14
CA ILE A 61 -1.31 -0.35 4.68
C ILE A 61 0.07 -0.01 5.24
N SER A 62 0.37 -0.44 6.47
CA SER A 62 1.72 -0.34 7.03
C SER A 62 2.61 -1.36 6.35
N ILE A 63 3.74 -0.90 5.80
CA ILE A 63 4.80 -1.79 5.28
C ILE A 63 6.02 -1.83 6.20
N LEU A 64 5.92 -1.19 7.36
CA LEU A 64 6.86 -1.32 8.47
C LEU A 64 6.43 -2.50 9.33
N SER A 65 6.88 -3.70 8.99
CA SER A 65 6.67 -4.93 9.76
C SER A 65 7.92 -5.79 9.73
N ARG A 66 7.91 -6.90 10.49
CA ARG A 66 8.92 -7.95 10.33
C ARG A 66 8.80 -8.58 8.93
N ASP A 67 9.90 -9.10 8.42
CA ASP A 67 9.97 -9.70 7.08
C ASP A 67 8.93 -10.80 6.88
N GLU A 68 8.76 -11.70 7.86
CA GLU A 68 7.76 -12.79 7.78
C GLU A 68 6.31 -12.28 7.62
N GLU A 69 5.98 -11.19 8.31
CA GLU A 69 4.65 -10.56 8.23
C GLU A 69 4.47 -9.86 6.88
N PHE A 70 5.54 -9.24 6.37
CA PHE A 70 5.55 -8.59 5.07
C PHE A 70 5.40 -9.61 3.94
N ASP A 71 6.12 -10.72 4.00
CA ASP A 71 6.03 -11.83 3.03
C ASP A 71 4.63 -12.47 3.04
N LEU A 72 4.06 -12.68 4.23
CA LEU A 72 2.68 -13.16 4.36
C LEU A 72 1.67 -12.16 3.78
N PHE A 73 1.89 -10.86 3.99
CA PHE A 73 1.10 -9.81 3.37
C PHE A 73 1.18 -9.89 1.84
N LEU A 74 2.38 -10.01 1.25
CA LEU A 74 2.56 -10.15 -0.19
C LEU A 74 1.84 -11.38 -0.75
N LYS A 75 1.97 -12.53 -0.08
CA LYS A 75 1.28 -13.77 -0.44
C LYS A 75 -0.24 -13.64 -0.41
N ARG A 76 -0.79 -12.94 0.59
CA ARG A 76 -2.23 -12.68 0.67
C ARG A 76 -2.68 -11.70 -0.41
N LEU A 77 -1.89 -10.65 -0.65
CA LEU A 77 -2.18 -9.62 -1.63
C LEU A 77 -2.20 -10.20 -3.05
N SER A 78 -1.27 -11.09 -3.40
CA SER A 78 -1.23 -11.74 -4.72
C SER A 78 -2.45 -12.63 -4.99
N ALA A 79 -3.19 -13.05 -3.96
CA ALA A 79 -4.42 -13.81 -4.10
C ALA A 79 -5.67 -12.92 -4.23
N VAL A 80 -5.55 -11.60 -4.09
CA VAL A 80 -6.65 -10.65 -4.26
C VAL A 80 -6.92 -10.45 -5.74
N HIS A 81 -8.12 -10.81 -6.19
CA HIS A 81 -8.58 -10.56 -7.54
C HIS A 81 -9.66 -9.49 -7.50
N GLY A 82 -9.47 -8.39 -8.22
CA GLY A 82 -10.54 -7.43 -8.44
C GLY A 82 -11.43 -7.98 -9.54
N ASN A 83 -12.58 -8.57 -9.19
CA ASN A 83 -13.63 -8.86 -10.20
C ASN A 83 -14.05 -7.55 -10.90
#